data_AF-V7HX56-F1
#
_entry.id   AF-V7HX56-F1
#
_cell.length_a   1.000
_cell.length_b   1.000
_cell.length_c   1.000
_cell.angle_alpha   90.00
_cell.angle_beta   90.00
_cell.angle_gamma   90.00
#
_symmetry.space_group_name_H-M   'P 1'
#
loop_
_entity.id
_entity.type
_entity.pdbx_description
1 polymer ?
#
loop_
_entity_poly.entity_id
_entity_poly.type
_entity_poly.pdbx_seq_one_letter_code
_entity_poly.pdbx_strand_id
1 'polypeptide(L)' 'MGGKSLKIKVTEWYWIRAPREYEITDEKIKIVTEPGTDLWQRTYYHFRNDNAPVLQVKTTEKNFFFCGED' A
#
# COMPACT_ATOMS: atom_id res chain seq x y z
N MET A 1 -5.82 27.14 4.69
CA MET A 1 -5.06 26.36 5.70
C MET A 1 -4.07 25.50 4.93
N GLY A 2 -2.78 25.82 4.98
CA GLY A 2 -1.76 25.12 4.19
C GLY A 2 -1.36 23.81 4.86
N GLY A 3 -1.90 22.68 4.38
CA GLY A 3 -1.38 21.37 4.73
C GLY A 3 0.03 21.21 4.16
N LYS A 4 0.99 20.78 4.97
CA LYS A 4 2.35 20.46 4.50
C LYS A 4 2.26 19.20 3.64
N SER A 5 2.63 19.31 2.37
CA SER A 5 2.77 18.13 1.50
C SER A 5 4.00 17.33 1.93
N LEU A 6 3.81 16.05 2.24
CA LEU A 6 4.89 15.10 2.51
C LEU A 6 5.35 14.53 1.18
N LYS A 7 6.60 14.85 0.78
CA LYS A 7 7.27 14.16 -0.31
C LYS A 7 7.93 12.91 0.24
N ILE A 8 7.36 11.75 -0.08
CA ILE A 8 7.89 10.45 0.34
C ILE A 8 8.84 9.94 -0.74
N LYS A 9 10.07 9.59 -0.37
CA LYS A 9 11.03 8.99 -1.30
C LYS A 9 10.72 7.51 -1.50
N VAL A 10 10.99 6.96 -2.69
CA VAL A 10 10.84 5.52 -3.00
C VAL A 10 11.51 4.63 -1.94
N THR A 11 12.64 5.05 -1.36
CA THR A 11 13.37 4.33 -0.31
C THR A 11 12.65 4.22 1.04
N GLU A 12 11.61 5.02 1.27
CA GLU A 12 10.82 5.00 2.51
C GLU A 12 9.65 4.02 2.44
N TRP A 13 9.33 3.53 1.23
CA TRP A 13 8.30 2.53 1.02
C TRP A 13 8.83 1.14 1.36
N TYR A 14 7.97 0.33 1.95
CA TYR A 14 8.31 -1.06 2.28
C TYR A 14 7.11 -1.97 2.07
N TRP A 15 7.41 -3.19 1.67
CA TRP A 15 6.42 -4.22 1.45
C TRP A 15 6.08 -4.96 2.74
N ILE A 16 4.78 -5.19 2.94
CA ILE A 16 4.28 -6.35 3.65
C ILE A 16 3.79 -7.33 2.59
N ARG A 17 4.41 -8.52 2.55
CA ARG A 17 4.15 -9.57 1.53
C ARG A 17 4.38 -9.06 0.11
N ALA A 18 5.63 -8.75 -0.22
CA ALA A 18 6.00 -8.31 -1.56
C ALA A 18 5.46 -9.29 -2.63
N PRO A 19 4.86 -8.79 -3.72
CA PRO A 19 4.41 -9.65 -4.80
C PRO A 19 5.62 -10.20 -5.57
N ARG A 20 5.40 -11.25 -6.36
CA ARG A 20 6.44 -11.82 -7.22
C ARG A 20 6.91 -10.85 -8.31
N GLU A 21 6.02 -10.00 -8.81
CA GLU A 21 6.31 -8.99 -9.82
C GLU A 21 5.75 -7.62 -9.38
N TYR A 22 6.62 -6.62 -9.37
CA TYR A 22 6.27 -5.22 -9.18
C TYR A 22 7.27 -4.32 -9.89
N GLU A 23 6.86 -3.08 -10.13
CA GLU A 23 7.71 -2.00 -10.64
C GLU A 23 7.43 -0.74 -9.81
N ILE A 24 8.47 -0.14 -9.24
CA ILE A 24 8.37 1.13 -8.52
C ILE A 24 9.35 2.09 -9.18
N THR A 25 8.82 3.21 -9.65
CA THR A 25 9.55 4.31 -10.30
C THR A 25 9.11 5.62 -9.66
N ASP A 26 9.73 6.74 -10.05
CA ASP A 26 9.32 8.06 -9.55
C ASP A 26 7.94 8.48 -10.09
N GLU A 27 7.50 7.89 -11.20
CA GLU A 27 6.25 8.25 -11.89
C GLU A 27 5.11 7.26 -11.64
N LYS A 28 5.41 5.97 -11.40
CA LYS A 28 4.38 4.93 -11.26
C LYS A 28 4.77 3.81 -10.29
N ILE A 29 3.72 3.20 -9.74
CA ILE A 29 3.78 1.94 -8.99
C ILE A 29 2.91 0.92 -9.72
N LYS A 30 3.51 -0.17 -10.21
CA LYS A 30 2.81 -1.32 -10.79
C LYS A 30 2.92 -2.51 -9.85
N ILE A 31 1.78 -3.11 -9.51
CA ILE A 31 1.69 -4.30 -8.66
C ILE A 31 0.97 -5.37 -9.45
N VAL A 32 1.59 -6.54 -9.61
CA VAL A 32 0.95 -7.70 -10.24
C VAL A 32 0.60 -8.72 -9.16
N THR A 33 -0.69 -8.94 -8.94
CA THR A 33 -1.18 -9.89 -7.94
C THR A 33 -1.18 -11.32 -8.49
N GLU A 34 -1.06 -12.29 -7.58
CA GLU A 34 -1.26 -13.71 -7.90
C GLU A 34 -2.72 -14.12 -7.64
N PRO A 35 -3.26 -15.13 -8.32
CA PRO A 35 -4.58 -15.65 -8.01
C PRO A 35 -4.71 -16.05 -6.52
N GLY A 36 -5.87 -15.77 -5.91
CA GLY A 36 -6.11 -16.08 -4.50
C GLY A 36 -5.48 -15.11 -3.49
N THR A 37 -5.06 -13.93 -3.96
CA THR A 37 -4.55 -12.84 -3.13
C THR A 37 -5.69 -12.01 -2.54
N ASP A 38 -5.73 -11.84 -1.21
CA ASP A 38 -6.80 -11.13 -0.50
C ASP A 38 -6.35 -10.63 0.90
N LEU A 39 -7.04 -9.58 1.39
CA LEU A 39 -6.92 -9.07 2.75
C LEU A 39 -8.31 -8.99 3.37
N TRP A 40 -8.70 -10.05 4.06
CA TRP A 40 -10.00 -10.18 4.70
C TRP A 40 -9.90 -10.74 6.11
N GLN A 41 -10.70 -10.17 7.03
CA GLN A 41 -10.77 -10.63 8.41
C GLN A 41 -12.23 -10.87 8.85
N ARG A 42 -12.71 -12.10 8.64
CA ARG A 42 -13.86 -12.78 9.29
C ARG A 42 -15.26 -12.18 9.15
N THR A 43 -15.42 -10.88 8.95
CA THR A 43 -16.74 -10.24 8.83
C THR A 43 -17.51 -10.88 7.67
N TYR A 44 -18.76 -11.26 7.89
CA TYR A 44 -19.69 -11.87 6.91
C TYR A 44 -19.27 -13.23 6.31
N TYR A 45 -18.09 -13.37 5.72
CA TYR A 45 -17.66 -14.58 5.02
C TYR A 45 -16.99 -15.64 5.91
N HIS A 46 -16.76 -15.35 7.19
CA HIS A 46 -16.17 -16.27 8.18
C HIS A 46 -14.79 -16.89 7.84
N PHE A 47 -14.13 -16.50 6.75
CA PHE A 47 -12.74 -16.84 6.46
C PHE A 47 -11.78 -15.69 6.81
N ARG A 48 -10.48 -15.99 6.82
CA ARG A 48 -9.40 -15.01 7.00
C ARG A 48 -8.33 -15.26 5.94
N ASN A 49 -8.08 -14.24 5.12
CA ASN A 49 -6.94 -14.19 4.20
C ASN A 49 -6.12 -12.95 4.53
N ASP A 50 -4.82 -13.13 4.70
CA ASP A 50 -3.89 -12.06 5.06
C ASP A 50 -2.64 -12.20 4.19
N ASN A 51 -2.86 -12.36 2.88
CA ASN A 51 -1.83 -12.63 1.89
C ASN A 51 -1.70 -11.51 0.83
N ALA A 52 -2.56 -10.48 0.83
CA ALA A 52 -2.44 -9.36 -0.10
C ALA A 52 -1.09 -8.62 -0.01
N PRO A 53 -0.46 -8.27 -1.15
CA PRO A 53 0.65 -7.33 -1.16
C PRO A 53 0.21 -5.97 -0.64
N VAL A 54 0.97 -5.42 0.29
CA VAL A 54 0.72 -4.08 0.82
C VAL A 54 2.03 -3.29 0.77
N LEU A 55 2.05 -2.25 -0.05
CA LEU A 55 3.14 -1.27 -0.05
C LEU A 55 2.78 -0.17 0.96
N GLN A 56 3.68 0.11 1.90
CA GLN A 56 3.41 0.99 3.04
C GLN A 56 4.49 2.04 3.23
N VAL A 57 4.12 3.11 3.93
CA VAL A 57 5.02 4.17 4.41
C VAL A 57 4.70 4.41 5.88
N LYS A 58 5.71 4.71 6.69
CA LYS A 58 5.52 5.11 8.09
C LYS A 58 5.40 6.62 8.19
N THR A 59 4.49 7.08 9.05
CA THR A 59 4.39 8.49 9.43
C THR A 59 4.15 8.59 10.92
N THR A 60 4.69 9.64 11.54
CA THR A 60 4.39 10.02 12.93
C THR A 60 3.24 11.04 12.99
N GLU A 61 2.74 11.51 11.85
CA GLU A 61 1.61 12.43 11.78
C GLU A 61 0.32 11.72 12.22
N LYS A 62 -0.35 12.29 13.22
CA LYS A 62 -1.60 11.73 13.76
C LYS A 62 -2.74 11.75 12.74
N ASN A 63 -2.79 12.78 11.91
CA ASN A 63 -3.78 12.95 10.87
C ASN A 63 -3.06 13.21 9.56
N PHE A 64 -3.40 12.46 8.52
CA PHE A 64 -2.84 12.61 7.19
C PHE A 64 -3.92 12.38 6.14
N PHE A 65 -3.63 12.87 4.94
CA PHE A 65 -4.43 12.58 3.75
C PHE A 65 -3.51 11.88 2.75
N PHE A 66 -4.04 10.88 2.07
CA PHE A 66 -3.42 10.31 0.87
C PHE A 66 -4.37 10.56 -0.30
N CYS A 67 -3.80 10.88 -1.46
CA CYS A 67 -4.53 11.08 -2.70
C CYS A 67 -3.81 10.29 -3.79
N GLY A 68 -4.57 9.58 -4.63
CA GLY A 68 -4.06 9.07 -5.90
C GLY A 68 -4.11 10.17 -6.95
N GLU A 69 -3.31 10.03 -8.00
CA GLU A 69 -3.49 10.76 -9.25
C GLU A 69 -4.25 9.85 -10.23
N ASP A 70 -5.11 10.43 -11.07
CA ASP A 70 -5.89 9.72 -12.10
C ASP A 70 -5.06 9.40 -13.34
#